data_AF-A0A496ZK75-F1
#
_entry.id   AF-A0A496ZK75-F1
#
_cell.length_a   1.000
_cell.length_b   1.000
_cell.length_c   1.000
_cell.angle_alpha   90.00
_cell.angle_beta   90.00
_cell.angle_gamma   90.00
#
_symmetry.space_group_name_H-M   'P 1'
#
loop_
_entity.id
_entity.type
_entity.pdbx_description
1 polymer ?
#
loop_
_entity_poly.entity_id
_entity_poly.type
_entity_poly.pdbx_seq_one_letter_code
_entity_poly.pdbx_strand_id
1 'polypeptide(L)'
;MYKRIILTSALFVVVFSSVIANPPKWELIGNTQFSMVLMAKVSLNGEEFKSNNGKNMLGAFGPGGTNDCRSIAKWEAHPKQGWFFWYLTIIGNIEGEPIRFKIYDACTDAVYDCNEVKEFVKDATYGTPPEPFELTSYGISPGKIEGVISLS
;
A
#
# COMPACT_ATOMS: atom_id res chain seq x y z
N MET A 1 21.49 -28.43 -62.05
CA MET A 1 21.85 -28.68 -60.64
C MET A 1 21.56 -27.38 -59.86
N TYR A 2 20.42 -27.29 -59.18
CA TYR A 2 20.11 -26.16 -58.27
C TYR A 2 19.38 -26.73 -57.05
N LYS A 3 20.06 -26.78 -55.90
CA LYS A 3 19.47 -27.16 -54.61
C LYS A 3 18.71 -25.94 -54.09
N ARG A 4 17.38 -26.00 -54.06
CA ARG A 4 16.54 -25.02 -53.39
C ARG A 4 16.52 -25.33 -51.89
N ILE A 5 17.22 -24.52 -51.11
CA ILE A 5 17.19 -24.57 -49.64
C ILE A 5 15.93 -23.82 -49.22
N ILE A 6 14.93 -24.55 -48.74
CA ILE A 6 13.71 -23.96 -48.16
C ILE A 6 14.06 -23.64 -46.70
N LEU A 7 14.25 -22.36 -46.39
CA LEU A 7 14.36 -21.88 -45.00
C LEU A 7 12.96 -21.91 -44.36
N THR A 8 12.73 -22.85 -43.46
CA THR A 8 11.57 -22.81 -42.56
C THR A 8 11.85 -21.80 -41.46
N SER A 9 11.27 -20.59 -41.57
CA SER A 9 11.27 -19.60 -40.49
C SER A 9 10.12 -19.91 -39.53
N ALA A 10 10.45 -20.40 -38.33
CA ALA A 10 9.49 -20.52 -37.24
C ALA A 10 9.32 -19.15 -36.58
N LEU A 11 8.21 -18.47 -36.86
CA LEU A 11 7.84 -17.22 -36.18
C LEU A 11 7.34 -17.56 -34.77
N PHE A 12 8.22 -17.46 -33.78
CA PHE A 12 7.86 -17.63 -32.37
C PHE A 12 7.30 -16.31 -31.84
N VAL A 13 5.98 -16.16 -31.90
CA VAL A 13 5.28 -15.01 -31.29
C VAL A 13 5.30 -15.21 -29.77
N VAL A 14 6.23 -14.53 -29.08
CA VAL A 14 6.21 -14.43 -27.63
C VAL A 14 5.07 -13.48 -27.26
N VAL A 15 3.92 -14.05 -26.90
CA VAL A 15 2.82 -13.29 -26.32
C VAL A 15 3.19 -12.99 -24.87
N PHE A 16 3.74 -11.80 -24.61
CA PHE A 16 3.93 -11.29 -23.25
C PHE A 16 2.54 -10.91 -22.70
N SER A 17 1.87 -11.86 -22.05
CA SER A 17 0.67 -11.55 -21.27
C SER A 17 1.10 -10.89 -19.96
N SER A 18 1.00 -9.57 -19.88
CA SER A 18 1.11 -8.87 -18.61
C SER A 18 -0.09 -9.27 -17.75
N VAL A 19 0.14 -10.16 -16.77
CA VAL A 19 -0.84 -10.44 -15.73
C VAL A 19 -0.85 -9.23 -14.80
N ILE A 20 -1.78 -8.30 -15.01
CA ILE A 20 -2.08 -7.29 -14.00
C ILE A 20 -2.80 -8.06 -12.88
N ALA A 21 -2.16 -8.18 -11.73
CA ALA A 21 -2.80 -8.69 -10.53
C ALA A 21 -3.99 -7.79 -10.18
N ASN A 22 -4.99 -8.38 -9.52
CA ASN A 22 -6.13 -7.61 -9.08
C ASN A 22 -5.76 -6.85 -7.81
N PRO A 23 -6.40 -5.70 -7.53
CA PRO A 23 -6.24 -5.00 -6.26
C PRO A 23 -6.40 -5.96 -5.07
N PRO A 24 -5.63 -5.77 -3.99
CA PRO A 24 -5.68 -6.67 -2.86
C PRO A 24 -7.08 -6.70 -2.25
N LYS A 25 -7.56 -7.90 -1.93
CA LYS A 25 -8.81 -8.11 -1.22
C LYS A 25 -8.58 -8.03 0.29
N TRP A 26 -8.35 -6.82 0.80
CA TRP A 26 -8.31 -6.60 2.24
C TRP A 26 -9.73 -6.67 2.82
N GLU A 27 -9.90 -7.43 3.89
CA GLU A 27 -11.20 -7.67 4.53
C GLU A 27 -11.11 -7.29 6.00
N LEU A 28 -12.00 -6.39 6.44
CA LEU A 28 -12.03 -5.94 7.83
C LEU A 28 -12.32 -7.11 8.77
N ILE A 29 -11.58 -7.17 9.88
CA ILE A 29 -11.90 -8.09 10.97
C ILE A 29 -13.27 -7.74 11.59
N GLY A 30 -13.93 -8.76 12.13
CA GLY A 30 -15.17 -8.61 12.88
C GLY A 30 -14.96 -8.54 14.40
N ASN A 31 -16.07 -8.41 15.14
CA ASN A 31 -16.13 -8.53 16.60
C ASN A 31 -15.23 -7.54 17.38
N THR A 32 -15.09 -6.31 16.87
CA THR A 32 -14.39 -5.22 17.54
C THR A 32 -15.37 -4.26 18.21
N GLN A 33 -15.02 -3.71 19.36
CA GLN A 33 -15.89 -2.81 20.13
C GLN A 33 -15.35 -1.38 20.23
N PHE A 34 -14.07 -1.15 19.94
CA PHE A 34 -13.45 0.18 19.99
C PHE A 34 -12.93 0.58 18.62
N SER A 35 -12.71 1.89 18.46
CA SER A 35 -12.10 2.44 17.26
C SER A 35 -11.16 3.59 17.60
N MET A 36 -10.25 3.91 16.69
CA MET A 36 -9.51 5.16 16.68
C MET A 36 -9.55 5.78 15.28
N VAL A 37 -9.41 7.09 15.19
CA VAL A 37 -9.38 7.82 13.93
C VAL A 37 -7.95 8.24 13.62
N LEU A 38 -7.53 8.03 12.37
CA LEU A 38 -6.30 8.58 11.83
C LEU A 38 -6.62 9.33 10.54
N MET A 39 -6.31 10.62 10.51
CA MET A 39 -6.29 11.43 9.29
C MET A 39 -4.83 11.49 8.83
N ALA A 40 -4.52 10.88 7.69
CA ALA A 40 -3.16 10.69 7.23
C ALA A 40 -2.89 11.29 5.86
N LYS A 41 -1.67 11.80 5.68
CA LYS A 41 -1.08 12.05 4.36
C LYS A 41 -0.05 10.96 4.11
N VAL A 42 0.01 10.46 2.87
CA VAL A 42 0.96 9.40 2.52
C VAL A 42 1.92 9.90 1.46
N SER A 43 3.19 9.52 1.55
CA SER A 43 4.18 9.69 0.50
C SER A 43 4.75 8.35 0.05
N LEU A 44 4.89 8.17 -1.27
CA LEU A 44 5.57 7.04 -1.88
C LEU A 44 6.78 7.58 -2.65
N ASN A 45 7.99 7.19 -2.26
CA ASN A 45 9.24 7.72 -2.83
C ASN A 45 9.36 9.25 -2.78
N GLY A 46 8.80 9.88 -1.73
CA GLY A 46 8.80 11.33 -1.56
C GLY A 46 7.72 12.08 -2.34
N GLU A 47 6.93 11.39 -3.17
CA GLU A 47 5.79 11.96 -3.87
C GLU A 47 4.49 11.71 -3.10
N GLU A 48 3.57 12.67 -3.11
CA GLU A 48 2.29 12.54 -2.42
C GLU A 48 1.43 11.44 -3.04
N PHE A 49 1.05 10.46 -2.22
CA PHE A 49 0.28 9.30 -2.62
C PHE A 49 -1.22 9.54 -2.43
N LYS A 50 -1.91 9.78 -3.54
CA LYS A 50 -3.35 10.08 -3.61
C LYS A 50 -4.16 8.87 -4.04
N SER A 51 -5.48 8.98 -3.96
CA SER A 51 -6.41 7.92 -4.34
C SER A 51 -6.38 7.49 -5.81
N ASN A 52 -5.85 8.32 -6.72
CA ASN A 52 -5.81 8.00 -8.15
C ASN A 52 -7.18 7.55 -8.70
N ASN A 53 -8.19 8.42 -8.55
CA ASN A 53 -9.59 8.13 -8.92
C ASN A 53 -10.17 6.86 -8.27
N GLY A 54 -9.84 6.60 -7.00
CA GLY A 54 -10.34 5.44 -6.25
C GLY A 54 -9.58 4.15 -6.47
N LYS A 55 -8.49 4.15 -7.25
CA LYS A 55 -7.74 2.92 -7.57
C LYS A 55 -6.65 2.59 -6.55
N ASN A 56 -6.02 3.61 -5.97
CA ASN A 56 -5.04 3.42 -4.93
C ASN A 56 -5.74 3.18 -3.60
N MET A 57 -5.11 2.40 -2.72
CA MET A 57 -5.68 2.03 -1.43
C MET A 57 -4.66 2.29 -0.30
N LEU A 58 -5.18 2.56 0.89
CA LEU A 58 -4.42 2.57 2.15
C LEU A 58 -5.16 1.69 3.16
N GLY A 59 -4.44 0.81 3.83
CA GLY A 59 -4.97 -0.08 4.86
C GLY A 59 -4.20 0.04 6.16
N ALA A 60 -4.88 -0.22 7.27
CA ALA A 60 -4.28 -0.35 8.60
C ALA A 60 -4.45 -1.78 9.10
N PHE A 61 -3.38 -2.35 9.67
CA PHE A 61 -3.28 -3.76 10.01
C PHE A 61 -2.71 -3.93 11.41
N GLY A 62 -3.33 -4.80 12.21
CA GLY A 62 -2.77 -5.21 13.49
C GLY A 62 -1.63 -6.21 13.36
N PRO A 63 -1.23 -6.86 14.47
CA PRO A 63 -0.13 -7.82 14.50
C PRO A 63 -0.28 -9.01 13.52
N GLY A 64 -1.51 -9.37 13.16
CA GLY A 64 -1.79 -10.44 12.18
C GLY A 64 -1.56 -10.06 10.71
N GLY A 65 -1.07 -8.85 10.42
CA GLY A 65 -0.82 -8.40 9.06
C GLY A 65 -2.10 -8.28 8.23
N THR A 66 -2.09 -8.68 6.96
CA THR A 66 -3.26 -8.54 6.07
C THR A 66 -4.49 -9.35 6.50
N ASN A 67 -4.32 -10.38 7.32
CA ASN A 67 -5.42 -11.15 7.91
C ASN A 67 -6.03 -10.47 9.15
N ASP A 68 -5.41 -9.39 9.62
CA ASP A 68 -5.85 -8.53 10.72
C ASP A 68 -6.04 -7.10 10.20
N CYS A 69 -6.83 -6.95 9.12
CA CYS A 69 -7.15 -5.64 8.57
C CYS A 69 -8.15 -4.93 9.47
N ARG A 70 -7.74 -3.76 9.97
CA ARG A 70 -8.48 -2.94 10.93
C ARG A 70 -9.00 -1.65 10.33
N SER A 71 -8.57 -1.30 9.13
CA SER A 71 -9.15 -0.19 8.39
C SER A 71 -8.83 -0.31 6.91
N ILE A 72 -9.77 0.13 6.08
CA ILE A 72 -9.54 0.45 4.67
C ILE A 72 -9.90 1.92 4.54
N ALA A 73 -8.90 2.73 4.22
CA ALA A 73 -9.00 4.17 4.26
C ALA A 73 -9.94 4.72 3.18
N LYS A 74 -10.63 5.81 3.50
CA LYS A 74 -11.35 6.64 2.53
C LYS A 74 -10.49 7.83 2.13
N TRP A 75 -10.58 8.23 0.87
CA TRP A 75 -9.91 9.44 0.41
C TRP A 75 -10.83 10.64 0.54
N GLU A 76 -10.38 11.67 1.25
CA GLU A 76 -11.11 12.92 1.44
C GLU A 76 -10.38 14.05 0.72
N ALA A 77 -11.11 14.78 -0.13
CA ALA A 77 -10.59 15.88 -0.92
C ALA A 77 -11.46 17.12 -0.78
N HIS A 78 -10.88 18.17 -0.21
CA HIS A 78 -11.50 19.47 0.02
C HIS A 78 -10.71 20.55 -0.74
N PRO A 79 -10.83 20.61 -2.08
CA PRO A 79 -9.98 21.46 -2.92
C PRO A 79 -10.14 22.96 -2.64
N LYS A 80 -11.30 23.41 -2.16
CA LYS A 80 -11.52 24.81 -1.77
C LYS A 80 -10.74 25.22 -0.51
N GLN A 81 -10.50 24.25 0.38
CA GLN A 81 -9.76 24.42 1.63
C GLN A 81 -8.30 24.00 1.49
N GLY A 82 -7.93 23.34 0.39
CA GLY A 82 -6.59 22.82 0.16
C GLY A 82 -6.25 21.56 0.96
N TRP A 83 -7.26 20.87 1.53
CA TRP A 83 -7.04 19.69 2.34
C TRP A 83 -7.26 18.41 1.53
N PHE A 84 -6.29 17.50 1.61
CA PHE A 84 -6.34 16.18 0.97
C PHE A 84 -5.72 15.18 1.95
N PHE A 85 -6.50 14.18 2.35
CA PHE A 85 -6.03 13.19 3.32
C PHE A 85 -6.76 11.87 3.17
N TRP A 86 -6.14 10.83 3.70
CA TRP A 86 -6.75 9.54 3.92
C TRP A 86 -7.39 9.51 5.30
N TYR A 87 -8.67 9.14 5.38
CA TYR A 87 -9.41 8.99 6.61
C TYR A 87 -9.53 7.51 6.97
N LEU A 88 -8.98 7.12 8.11
CA LEU A 88 -9.03 5.76 8.63
C LEU A 88 -9.84 5.74 9.92
N THR A 89 -10.87 4.89 9.94
CA THR A 89 -11.48 4.40 11.18
C THR A 89 -10.87 3.04 11.46
N ILE A 90 -9.95 2.98 12.42
CA ILE A 90 -9.19 1.79 12.77
C ILE A 90 -9.91 1.09 13.91
N ILE A 91 -10.39 -0.13 13.70
CA ILE A 91 -11.14 -0.90 14.69
C ILE A 91 -10.23 -1.83 15.50
N GLY A 92 -10.58 -2.12 16.75
CA GLY A 92 -9.77 -2.99 17.61
C GLY A 92 -10.37 -3.23 18.98
N ASN A 93 -9.69 -4.05 19.78
CA ASN A 93 -10.12 -4.43 21.13
C ASN A 93 -9.04 -4.24 22.20
N ILE A 94 -7.77 -4.33 21.83
CA ILE A 94 -6.63 -4.37 22.76
C ILE A 94 -5.83 -3.07 22.64
N GLU A 95 -5.71 -2.35 23.74
CA GLU A 95 -4.87 -1.15 23.88
C GLU A 95 -3.40 -1.46 23.62
N GLY A 96 -2.69 -0.53 22.98
CA GLY A 96 -1.25 -0.61 22.77
C GLY A 96 -0.80 -1.55 21.64
N GLU A 97 -1.73 -2.25 20.96
CA GLU A 97 -1.33 -3.10 19.83
C GLU A 97 -0.74 -2.27 18.68
N PRO A 98 0.34 -2.74 18.04
CA PRO A 98 0.94 -2.04 16.92
C PRO A 98 0.03 -2.12 15.69
N ILE A 99 -0.31 -0.96 15.16
CA ILE A 99 -0.98 -0.75 13.89
C ILE A 99 0.06 -0.37 12.84
N ARG A 100 0.17 -1.21 11.81
CA ARG A 100 1.02 -1.01 10.63
C ARG A 100 0.18 -0.60 9.45
N PHE A 101 0.77 0.13 8.51
CA PHE A 101 0.06 0.62 7.35
C PHE A 101 0.65 0.04 6.07
N LYS A 102 -0.21 -0.24 5.10
CA LYS A 102 0.20 -0.63 3.74
C LYS A 102 -0.57 0.19 2.73
N ILE A 103 0.09 0.56 1.64
CA ILE A 103 -0.55 1.16 0.47
C ILE A 103 -0.52 0.19 -0.71
N TYR A 104 -1.56 0.26 -1.54
CA TYR A 104 -1.58 -0.40 -2.84
C TYR A 104 -1.60 0.67 -3.93
N ASP A 105 -0.57 0.66 -4.78
CA ASP A 105 -0.47 1.52 -5.95
C ASP A 105 -1.00 0.79 -7.18
N ALA A 106 -2.10 1.29 -7.75
CA ALA A 106 -2.71 0.69 -8.92
C ALA A 106 -1.92 0.94 -10.21
N CYS A 107 -0.99 1.92 -10.23
CA CYS A 107 -0.14 2.17 -11.39
C CYS A 107 0.92 1.07 -11.55
N THR A 108 1.53 0.64 -10.44
CA THR A 108 2.54 -0.41 -10.41
C THR A 108 1.99 -1.78 -10.03
N ASP A 109 0.72 -1.85 -9.62
CA ASP A 109 0.06 -3.06 -9.16
C ASP A 109 0.84 -3.75 -8.02
N ALA A 110 1.25 -2.94 -7.06
CA ALA A 110 2.14 -3.35 -5.98
C ALA A 110 1.65 -2.84 -4.62
N VAL A 111 1.91 -3.64 -3.59
CA VAL A 111 1.66 -3.29 -2.19
C VAL A 111 2.97 -2.92 -1.53
N TYR A 112 2.99 -1.78 -0.85
CA TYR A 112 4.15 -1.27 -0.12
C TYR A 112 3.82 -1.11 1.36
N ASP A 113 4.80 -1.42 2.21
CA ASP A 113 4.74 -1.13 3.64
C ASP A 113 5.03 0.36 3.89
N CYS A 114 4.28 0.96 4.81
CA CYS A 114 4.67 2.25 5.37
C CYS A 114 5.65 2.06 6.53
N ASN A 115 6.51 3.05 6.76
CA ASN A 115 7.57 2.99 7.76
C ASN A 115 7.06 3.20 9.18
N GLU A 116 5.97 3.94 9.33
CA GLU A 116 5.41 4.33 10.63
C GLU A 116 4.55 3.23 11.24
N VAL A 117 4.55 3.19 12.57
CA VAL A 117 3.70 2.32 13.38
C VAL A 117 2.99 3.20 14.40
N LYS A 118 1.71 2.94 14.63
CA LYS A 118 0.91 3.58 15.68
C LYS A 118 0.42 2.55 16.68
N GLU A 119 0.43 2.90 17.95
CA GLU A 119 -0.27 2.10 18.96
C GLU A 119 -1.78 2.34 18.82
N PHE A 120 -2.55 1.27 18.97
CA PHE A 120 -4.00 1.37 19.05
C PHE A 120 -4.42 1.95 20.40
N VAL A 121 -5.05 3.13 20.37
CA VAL A 121 -5.57 3.81 21.56
C VAL A 121 -7.06 4.06 21.36
N LYS A 122 -7.89 3.57 22.29
CA LYS A 122 -9.35 3.60 22.16
C LYS A 122 -9.87 5.04 22.08
N ASP A 123 -10.79 5.27 21.16
CA ASP A 123 -11.49 6.53 20.90
C ASP A 123 -10.56 7.72 20.60
N ALA A 124 -9.27 7.45 20.37
CA ALA A 124 -8.30 8.48 20.02
C ALA A 124 -8.53 9.00 18.59
N THR A 125 -8.12 10.24 18.37
CA THR A 125 -8.06 10.86 17.03
C THR A 125 -6.66 11.42 16.82
N TYR A 126 -6.05 11.05 15.69
CA TYR A 126 -4.72 11.51 15.30
C TYR A 126 -4.76 12.23 13.95
N GLY A 127 -4.02 13.32 13.87
CA GLY A 127 -4.03 14.22 12.71
C GLY A 127 -5.28 15.09 12.66
N THR A 128 -5.23 16.08 11.77
CA THR A 128 -6.37 16.95 11.43
C THR A 128 -6.38 17.18 9.92
N PRO A 129 -7.46 17.70 9.32
CA PRO A 129 -7.45 18.05 7.89
C PRO A 129 -6.32 19.00 7.45
N PRO A 130 -6.00 20.09 8.20
CA PRO A 130 -4.87 20.96 7.83
C PRO A 130 -3.50 20.39 8.21
N GLU A 131 -3.42 19.49 9.18
CA GLU A 131 -2.17 18.85 9.64
C GLU A 131 -2.38 17.34 9.81
N PRO A 132 -2.43 16.57 8.70
CA PRO A 132 -2.57 15.12 8.76
C PRO A 132 -1.32 14.45 9.33
N PHE A 133 -1.47 13.24 9.87
CA PHE A 133 -0.35 12.41 10.25
C PHE A 133 0.40 11.92 9.00
N GLU A 134 1.72 12.07 8.98
CA GLU A 134 2.53 11.69 7.83
C GLU A 134 2.87 10.20 7.86
N LEU A 135 2.58 9.52 6.75
CA LEU A 135 3.00 8.16 6.46
C LEU A 135 3.96 8.17 5.27
N THR A 136 5.03 7.41 5.35
CA THR A 136 6.05 7.32 4.32
C THR A 136 6.22 5.88 3.87
N SER A 137 6.39 5.68 2.57
CA SER A 137 6.69 4.39 1.97
C SER A 137 7.73 4.56 0.87
N TYR A 138 8.58 3.56 0.71
CA TYR A 138 9.57 3.51 -0.36
C TYR A 138 9.29 2.29 -1.22
N GLY A 139 9.20 2.50 -2.53
CA GLY A 139 8.96 1.45 -3.53
C GLY A 139 10.12 0.45 -3.66
N ILE A 140 11.17 0.67 -2.90
CA ILE A 140 12.28 -0.23 -2.69
C ILE A 140 11.98 -0.96 -1.38
N SER A 141 11.53 -2.23 -1.47
CA SER A 141 11.78 -3.15 -0.36
C SER A 141 13.27 -3.01 -0.03
N PRO A 142 13.70 -2.83 1.23
CA PRO A 142 15.10 -2.90 1.57
C PRO A 142 15.62 -4.22 1.03
N GLY A 143 16.32 -4.16 -0.10
CA GLY A 143 16.83 -5.35 -0.75
C GLY A 143 17.73 -6.01 0.27
N LYS A 144 17.35 -7.20 0.73
CA LYS A 144 18.26 -8.04 1.49
C LYS A 144 19.47 -8.27 0.59
N ILE A 145 20.60 -7.65 0.90
CA ILE A 145 21.86 -7.96 0.24
C ILE A 145 22.29 -9.33 0.79
N GLU A 146 21.94 -10.39 0.07
CA GLU A 146 22.51 -11.72 0.26
C GLU A 146 23.88 -11.72 -0.43
N GLY A 147 24.93 -11.36 0.32
CA GLY A 147 26.30 -11.34 -0.20
C GLY A 147 27.33 -11.12 0.90
N VAL A 148 28.50 -11.74 0.75
CA VAL A 148 29.65 -11.49 1.62
C VAL A 148 30.31 -10.18 1.20
N ILE A 149 30.22 -9.16 2.04
CA ILE A 149 31.00 -7.92 1.86
C ILE A 149 32.43 -8.22 2.30
N SER A 150 33.37 -8.24 1.35
CA SER A 150 34.80 -8.23 1.66
C SER A 150 35.31 -6.80 1.56
N LEU A 151 35.75 -6.24 2.68
CA LEU A 151 36.46 -4.97 2.71
C LEU A 151 37.95 -5.26 2.49
N SER A 152 38.53 -4.67 1.45
CA SER A 152 39.98 -4.65 1.20
C SER A 152 40.67 -3.53 1.96
#